data_AF-A0A1I5L1A6-F1
#
_entry.id   AF-A0A1I5L1A6-F1
#
_cell.length_a   1.000
_cell.length_b   1.000
_cell.length_c   1.000
_cell.angle_alpha   90.00
_cell.angle_beta   90.00
_cell.angle_gamma   90.00
#
_symmetry.space_group_name_H-M   'P 1'
#
loop_
_entity.id
_entity.type
_entity.pdbx_description
1 polymer ?
#
loop_
_entity_poly.entity_id
_entity_poly.type
_entity_poly.pdbx_seq_one_letter_code
_entity_poly.pdbx_strand_id
1 'polypeptide(L)'
;MVNKFKTLLKKEKGFTLVELLAVIVILGIIVAIAVPAIGNIINDAENNAAKSEVALVQDAARLYDVQNEIPTEGITAQDLIDAGYLDTRSTDYDPTTVKITVDAENQYEVDGLD
;
A
#
# COMPACT_ATOMS: atom_id res chain seq x y z
N MET A 1 -36.91 -27.76 -47.59
CA MET A 1 -35.43 -27.79 -47.73
C MET A 1 -34.78 -27.46 -46.37
N VAL A 2 -34.98 -28.30 -45.33
CA VAL A 2 -34.64 -27.96 -43.91
C VAL A 2 -33.61 -28.93 -43.31
N ASN A 3 -33.19 -29.96 -44.04
CA ASN A 3 -32.36 -31.05 -43.50
C ASN A 3 -30.86 -30.73 -43.32
N LYS A 4 -30.35 -29.58 -43.78
CA LYS A 4 -28.92 -29.23 -43.64
C LYS A 4 -28.55 -28.55 -42.32
N PHE A 5 -29.52 -27.97 -41.59
CA PHE A 5 -29.23 -27.27 -40.32
C PHE A 5 -29.04 -28.23 -39.14
N LYS A 6 -29.70 -29.40 -39.15
CA LYS A 6 -29.57 -30.44 -38.10
C LYS A 6 -28.19 -31.10 -38.05
N THR A 7 -27.42 -31.05 -39.13
CA THR A 7 -26.08 -31.64 -39.21
C THR A 7 -24.97 -30.73 -38.69
N LEU A 8 -25.20 -29.40 -38.65
CA LEU A 8 -24.23 -28.43 -38.10
C LEU A 8 -24.23 -28.42 -36.57
N LEU A 9 -25.39 -28.60 -35.94
CA LEU A 9 -25.55 -28.66 -34.47
C LEU A 9 -25.07 -29.97 -33.83
N LYS A 10 -24.69 -30.98 -34.62
CA LYS A 10 -24.36 -32.34 -34.15
C LYS A 10 -22.86 -32.62 -34.00
N LYS A 11 -22.01 -31.59 -34.08
CA LYS A 11 -20.54 -31.70 -34.06
C LYS A 11 -19.85 -30.87 -32.97
N GLU A 12 -20.56 -30.52 -31.89
CA GLU A 12 -19.92 -29.99 -30.69
C GLU A 12 -19.17 -31.13 -29.98
N LYS A 13 -17.85 -31.21 -30.19
CA LYS A 13 -16.99 -32.06 -29.35
C LYS A 13 -16.90 -31.37 -27.99
N GLY A 14 -17.64 -31.87 -27.00
CA GLY A 14 -17.56 -31.38 -25.62
C GLY A 14 -16.18 -31.62 -25.01
N PHE A 15 -15.76 -30.72 -24.12
CA PHE A 15 -14.58 -30.90 -23.28
C PHE A 15 -14.68 -32.19 -22.46
N THR A 16 -13.58 -32.92 -22.34
CA THR A 16 -13.52 -34.09 -21.46
C THR A 16 -13.28 -33.65 -20.01
N LEU A 17 -13.77 -34.43 -19.04
CA LEU A 17 -13.50 -34.17 -17.62
C LEU A 17 -12.00 -34.19 -17.30
N VAL A 18 -11.22 -34.99 -18.04
CA VAL A 18 -9.77 -35.11 -17.87
C VAL A 18 -9.05 -33.82 -18.28
N GLU A 19 -9.49 -33.16 -19.35
CA GLU A 19 -8.94 -31.87 -19.77
C GLU A 19 -9.24 -30.78 -18.73
N LEU A 20 -10.46 -30.74 -18.22
CA LEU A 20 -10.82 -29.78 -17.16
C LEU A 20 -10.01 -30.04 -15.88
N LEU A 21 -9.81 -31.31 -15.51
CA LEU A 21 -9.02 -31.72 -14.35
C LEU A 21 -7.56 -31.27 -14.47
N ALA A 22 -6.93 -31.49 -15.63
CA ALA A 22 -5.54 -31.10 -15.84
C ALA A 22 -5.35 -29.58 -15.69
N VAL A 23 -6.30 -28.77 -16.16
CA VAL A 23 -6.24 -27.31 -16.05
C VAL A 23 -6.32 -26.84 -14.61
N ILE A 24 -7.28 -27.34 -13.82
CA ILE A 24 -7.42 -26.92 -12.41
C ILE A 24 -6.22 -27.34 -11.56
N VAL A 25 -5.55 -28.45 -11.90
CA VAL A 25 -4.31 -28.88 -11.22
C VAL A 25 -3.19 -27.87 -11.50
N ILE A 26 -3.01 -27.47 -12.76
CA ILE A 26 -2.00 -26.47 -13.13
C ILE A 26 -2.31 -25.12 -12.45
N LEU A 27 -3.58 -24.68 -12.48
CA LEU A 27 -4.00 -23.46 -11.80
C LEU A 27 -3.77 -23.54 -10.28
N GLY A 28 -4.04 -24.69 -9.65
CA GLY A 28 -3.80 -24.91 -8.23
C GLY A 28 -2.32 -24.79 -7.86
N ILE A 29 -1.42 -25.33 -8.68
CA ILE A 29 0.04 -25.19 -8.46
C ILE A 29 0.48 -23.73 -8.56
N ILE A 30 -0.02 -22.98 -9.55
CA ILE A 30 0.30 -21.56 -9.71
C ILE A 30 -0.21 -20.76 -8.51
N VAL A 31 -1.47 -20.95 -8.12
CA VAL A 31 -2.10 -20.24 -6.98
C VAL A 31 -1.36 -20.51 -5.67
N ALA A 32 -0.94 -21.77 -5.44
CA ALA A 32 -0.23 -22.14 -4.22
C ALA A 32 1.07 -21.34 -4.01
N ILE A 33 1.77 -20.97 -5.08
CA ILE A 33 3.00 -20.16 -5.01
C ILE A 33 2.67 -18.66 -5.07
N ALA A 34 1.72 -18.26 -5.92
CA ALA A 34 1.42 -16.86 -6.18
C ALA A 34 0.80 -16.13 -4.97
N VAL A 35 -0.13 -16.78 -4.25
CA VAL A 35 -0.86 -16.15 -3.13
C VAL A 35 0.08 -15.71 -2.00
N PRO A 36 0.96 -16.57 -1.43
CA PRO A 36 1.87 -16.14 -0.36
C PRO A 36 2.88 -15.09 -0.84
N ALA A 37 3.34 -15.18 -2.10
CA ALA A 37 4.28 -14.21 -2.66
C ALA A 37 3.67 -12.80 -2.76
N ILE A 38 2.41 -12.69 -3.21
CA ILE A 38 1.70 -11.41 -3.30
C ILE A 38 1.46 -10.82 -1.90
N GLY A 39 1.11 -11.65 -0.91
CA GLY A 39 0.93 -11.19 0.47
C GLY A 39 2.19 -10.52 1.04
N ASN A 40 3.37 -11.12 0.83
CA ASN A 40 4.62 -10.52 1.28
C ASN A 40 4.92 -9.18 0.57
N ILE A 41 4.66 -9.09 -0.73
CA ILE A 41 4.87 -7.86 -1.50
C ILE A 41 3.97 -6.71 -0.99
N ILE A 42 2.71 -7.02 -0.65
CA ILE A 42 1.79 -6.02 -0.09
C ILE A 42 2.30 -5.54 1.27
N ASN A 43 2.65 -6.46 2.17
CA ASN A 43 3.18 -6.10 3.48
C ASN A 43 4.47 -5.25 3.36
N ASP A 44 5.37 -5.60 2.45
CA ASP A 44 6.58 -4.82 2.19
C ASP A 44 6.25 -3.43 1.61
N ALA A 45 5.25 -3.32 0.74
CA ALA A 45 4.80 -2.05 0.20
C ALA A 45 4.17 -1.16 1.28
N GLU A 46 3.33 -1.72 2.16
CA GLU A 46 2.76 -1.01 3.31
C GLU A 46 3.86 -0.52 4.27
N ASN A 47 4.80 -1.39 4.63
CA ASN A 47 5.94 -1.02 5.48
C ASN A 47 6.82 0.08 4.85
N ASN A 48 7.02 0.04 3.53
CA ASN A 48 7.79 1.05 2.82
C ASN A 48 7.02 2.37 2.71
N ALA A 49 5.70 2.33 2.57
CA ALA A 49 4.84 3.51 2.59
C ALA A 49 4.88 4.20 3.96
N ALA A 50 4.71 3.44 5.05
CA ALA A 50 4.80 3.97 6.42
C ALA A 50 6.17 4.64 6.68
N LYS A 51 7.27 3.98 6.31
CA LYS A 51 8.62 4.57 6.41
C LYS A 51 8.78 5.84 5.57
N SER A 52 8.22 5.85 4.36
CA SER A 52 8.26 7.04 3.50
C SER A 52 7.47 8.18 4.13
N GLU A 53 6.35 7.90 4.77
CA GLU A 53 5.52 8.91 5.45
C GLU A 53 6.27 9.55 6.62
N VAL A 54 6.89 8.74 7.47
CA VAL A 54 7.74 9.24 8.56
C VAL A 54 8.86 10.14 8.02
N ALA A 55 9.52 9.72 6.93
CA ALA A 55 10.58 10.52 6.30
C ALA A 55 10.06 11.87 5.76
N LEU A 56 8.87 11.88 5.16
CA LEU A 56 8.24 13.12 4.68
C LEU A 56 7.93 14.09 5.83
N VAL A 57 7.41 13.58 6.95
CA VAL A 57 7.15 14.38 8.16
C VAL A 57 8.45 14.89 8.78
N GLN A 58 9.51 14.07 8.83
CA GLN A 58 10.83 14.48 9.31
C GLN A 58 11.44 15.60 8.43
N ASP A 59 11.34 15.47 7.11
CA ASP A 59 11.83 16.49 6.18
C ASP A 59 11.04 17.80 6.31
N ALA A 60 9.73 17.73 6.48
CA ALA A 60 8.87 18.89 6.73
C ALA A 60 9.23 19.56 8.07
N ALA A 61 9.42 18.77 9.13
CA ALA A 61 9.83 19.25 10.44
C ALA A 61 11.20 19.93 10.38
N ARG A 62 12.17 19.35 9.68
CA ARG A 62 13.49 19.95 9.46
C ARG A 62 13.39 21.30 8.77
N LEU A 63 12.54 21.41 7.74
CA LEU A 63 12.36 22.67 7.02
C LEU A 63 11.66 23.74 7.88
N TYR A 64 10.72 23.34 8.73
CA TYR A 64 10.06 24.20 9.70
C TYR A 64 11.06 24.71 10.77
N ASP A 65 11.88 23.80 11.31
CA ASP A 65 12.84 24.06 12.38
C ASP A 65 13.89 25.12 11.99
N VAL A 66 14.35 25.11 10.73
CA VAL A 66 15.27 26.12 10.18
C VAL A 66 14.72 27.56 10.29
N GLN A 67 13.40 27.74 10.28
CA GLN A 67 12.76 29.05 10.26
C GLN A 67 12.10 29.45 11.57
N ASN A 68 11.57 28.48 12.33
CA ASN A 68 10.72 28.76 13.49
C ASN A 68 11.22 28.17 14.80
N GLU A 69 12.24 27.29 14.77
CA GLU A 69 12.74 26.50 15.90
C GLU A 69 11.66 25.58 16.51
N ILE A 70 11.93 24.28 16.59
CA ILE A 70 11.01 23.34 17.23
C ILE A 70 11.17 23.43 18.76
N PRO A 71 10.10 23.72 19.54
CA PRO A 71 10.16 23.71 20.99
C PRO A 71 10.51 22.33 21.55
N THR A 72 11.10 22.28 22.75
CA THR A 72 11.46 21.01 23.42
C THR A 72 10.28 20.08 23.66
N GLU A 73 9.06 20.62 23.83
CA GLU A 73 7.82 19.85 23.99
C GLU A 73 7.33 19.23 22.67
N GLY A 74 8.00 19.54 21.55
CA GLY A 74 7.66 19.10 20.21
C GLY A 74 6.56 19.95 19.55
N ILE A 75 6.28 19.59 18.30
CA ILE A 75 5.16 20.10 17.51
C ILE A 75 4.35 18.92 16.96
N THR A 76 3.16 19.17 16.44
CA THR A 76 2.34 18.16 15.78
C THR A 76 2.48 18.21 14.27
N ALA A 77 2.10 17.14 13.59
CA ALA A 77 1.98 17.16 12.13
C ALA A 77 0.94 18.20 11.66
N GLN A 78 -0.08 18.49 12.47
CA GLN A 78 -1.04 19.57 12.20
C GLN A 78 -0.37 20.95 12.18
N ASP A 79 0.58 21.22 13.08
CA ASP A 79 1.30 22.50 13.08
C ASP A 79 2.12 22.68 11.79
N LEU A 80 2.68 21.59 11.25
CA LEU A 80 3.39 21.59 9.97
C LEU A 80 2.45 21.82 8.78
N ILE A 81 1.23 21.28 8.84
CA ILE A 81 0.18 21.51 7.84
C ILE A 81 -0.26 22.98 7.87
N ASP A 82 -0.56 23.51 9.05
CA ASP A 82 -1.04 24.88 9.23
C ASP A 82 0.03 25.90 8.81
N ALA A 83 1.30 25.58 9.05
CA ALA A 83 2.44 26.38 8.61
C ALA A 83 2.81 26.18 7.12
N GLY A 84 2.16 25.25 6.41
CA GLY A 84 2.31 25.02 4.97
C GLY A 84 3.52 24.19 4.56
N TYR A 85 4.12 23.45 5.48
CA TYR A 85 5.28 22.57 5.23
C TYR A 85 4.88 21.13 4.87
N LEU A 86 3.64 20.74 5.16
CA LEU A 86 3.10 19.40 4.89
C LEU A 86 1.69 19.52 4.27
N ASP A 87 1.37 18.67 3.30
CA ASP A 87 0.04 18.62 2.65
C ASP A 87 -0.85 17.58 3.36
N THR A 88 -2.14 17.89 3.52
CA THR A 88 -3.18 16.99 4.07
C THR A 88 -3.52 15.82 3.15
N ARG A 89 -3.02 15.83 1.92
CA ARG A 89 -3.51 14.93 0.87
C ARG A 89 -2.99 13.51 1.08
N SER A 90 -3.78 12.74 1.82
CA SER A 90 -3.68 11.28 2.02
C SER A 90 -2.88 10.82 3.24
N THR A 91 -3.01 11.49 4.37
CA THR A 91 -2.55 10.92 5.63
C THR A 91 -3.56 9.85 6.09
N ASP A 92 -3.16 8.57 6.12
CA ASP A 92 -3.94 7.47 6.75
C ASP A 92 -3.97 7.56 8.29
N TYR A 93 -3.50 8.70 8.84
CA TYR A 93 -3.35 8.99 10.25
C TYR A 93 -4.02 10.32 10.63
N ASP A 94 -4.33 10.47 11.92
CA ASP A 94 -4.81 11.73 12.50
C ASP A 94 -3.61 12.69 12.72
N PRO A 95 -3.53 13.82 12.01
CA PRO A 95 -2.39 14.73 12.10
C PRO A 95 -2.25 15.42 13.47
N THR A 96 -3.30 15.39 14.30
CA THR A 96 -3.25 15.95 15.65
C THR A 96 -2.61 15.01 16.66
N THR A 97 -2.53 13.71 16.36
CA THR A 97 -1.91 12.71 17.24
C THR A 97 -0.45 12.45 16.94
N VAL A 98 0.01 12.81 15.74
CA VAL A 98 1.40 12.64 15.32
C VAL A 98 2.26 13.77 15.88
N LYS A 99 3.21 13.41 16.74
CA LYS A 99 4.11 14.35 17.40
C LYS A 99 5.51 14.24 16.84
N ILE A 100 6.14 15.39 16.65
CA ILE A 100 7.52 15.52 16.23
C ILE A 100 8.30 16.14 17.38
N THR A 101 9.30 15.42 17.87
CA THR A 101 10.23 15.88 18.90
C THR A 101 11.65 15.92 18.33
N VAL A 102 12.51 16.74 18.93
CA VAL A 102 13.94 16.78 18.61
C VAL A 102 14.69 16.14 19.77
N ASP A 103 15.43 15.09 19.49
CA ASP A 103 16.22 14.39 20.50
C ASP A 103 17.52 15.15 20.87
N ALA A 104 18.25 14.62 21.86
CA ALA A 104 19.50 15.22 22.32
C ALA A 104 20.63 15.22 21.27
N GLU A 105 20.45 14.47 20.17
CA GLU A 105 21.38 14.34 19.04
C GLU A 105 20.89 15.14 17.81
N ASN A 106 19.89 16.01 18.02
CA ASN A 106 19.29 16.85 17.01
C ASN A 106 18.65 16.06 15.85
N GLN A 107 18.20 14.83 16.14
CA GLN A 107 17.38 14.01 15.24
C GLN A 107 15.90 14.25 15.51
N TYR A 108 15.09 14.17 14.45
CA TYR A 108 13.65 14.34 14.52
C TYR A 108 12.99 12.97 14.74
N GLU A 109 12.35 12.79 15.89
CA GLU A 109 11.58 11.60 16.21
C GLU A 109 10.11 11.87 15.91
N VAL A 110 9.44 10.94 15.22
CA VAL A 110 8.03 11.06 14.84
C VAL A 110 7.25 9.95 15.55
N ASP A 111 6.43 10.35 16.51
CA ASP A 111 5.58 9.47 17.30
C ASP A 111 4.15 9.47 16.75
N GLY A 112 3.50 8.30 16.72
CA GLY A 112 2.10 8.14 16.32
C GLY A 112 1.88 7.79 14.85
N LEU A 113 2.95 7.45 14.11
CA LEU A 113 2.90 6.80 12.81
C LEU A 113 3.46 5.38 12.95
N ASP A 114 2.62 4.37 12.71
CA ASP A 114 2.99 2.95 12.68
C ASP A 114 3.25 2.47 11.24
#